data_AF-A0A7W9DRU9-F1
#
_entry.id   AF-A0A7W9DRU9-F1
#
_cell.length_a   1.000
_cell.length_b   1.000
_cell.length_c   1.000
_cell.angle_alpha   90.00
_cell.angle_beta   90.00
_cell.angle_gamma   90.00
#
_symmetry.space_group_name_H-M   'P 1'
#
loop_
_entity.id
_entity.type
_entity.pdbx_description
1 polymer ?
#
loop_
_entity_poly.entity_id
_entity_poly.type
_entity_poly.pdbx_seq_one_letter_code
_entity_poly.pdbx_strand_id
1 'polypeptide(L)'
;MNADGDLSAREALEAIGRVRRKVGRSATWLGWLLIVWGVAAFFYWNAMYFGSEPLQSIAGAAWVVMSLVSLVFVYMRGVYGRGSSCREQFTVTLSWLATMFAAAAFAHVMPEGPTGWWIAGGVAAALVAAAPVSYFGWRLRPWAGER
;
A
#
# COMPACT_ATOMS: atom_id res chain seq x y z
N MET A 1 -20.35 -44.17 -23.13
CA MET A 1 -20.92 -43.23 -22.15
C MET A 1 -19.79 -42.77 -21.24
N ASN A 2 -19.27 -41.55 -21.42
CA ASN A 2 -18.23 -40.90 -20.60
C ASN A 2 -18.62 -39.43 -20.33
N ALA A 3 -19.90 -39.18 -20.01
CA ALA A 3 -20.42 -37.82 -19.83
C ALA A 3 -20.14 -37.22 -18.43
N ASP A 4 -19.91 -38.07 -17.42
CA ASP A 4 -19.76 -37.62 -16.03
C ASP A 4 -18.37 -37.01 -15.73
N GLY A 5 -17.33 -37.45 -16.43
CA GLY A 5 -15.97 -36.89 -16.29
C GLY A 5 -15.82 -35.50 -16.92
N ASP A 6 -16.49 -35.25 -18.05
CA ASP A 6 -16.44 -33.96 -18.75
C ASP A 6 -17.24 -32.86 -18.03
N LEU A 7 -18.37 -33.20 -17.40
CA LEU A 7 -19.13 -32.28 -16.56
C LEU A 7 -18.31 -31.85 -15.33
N SER A 8 -17.66 -32.80 -14.66
CA SER A 8 -16.76 -32.55 -13.52
C SER A 8 -15.56 -31.68 -13.89
N ALA A 9 -14.89 -31.96 -15.02
CA ALA A 9 -13.72 -31.20 -15.45
C ALA A 9 -14.07 -29.76 -15.84
N ARG A 10 -15.23 -29.56 -16.50
CA ARG A 10 -15.71 -28.25 -16.92
C ARG A 10 -16.17 -27.41 -15.73
N GLU A 11 -16.84 -28.00 -14.75
CA GLU A 11 -17.20 -27.35 -13.49
C GLU A 11 -15.96 -26.97 -12.65
N ALA A 12 -14.95 -27.85 -12.63
CA ALA A 12 -13.67 -27.55 -11.98
C ALA A 12 -12.95 -26.38 -12.66
N LEU A 13 -12.90 -26.35 -14.00
CA LEU A 13 -12.31 -25.24 -14.76
C LEU A 13 -13.10 -23.93 -14.59
N GLU A 14 -14.43 -23.97 -14.54
CA GLU A 14 -15.25 -22.79 -14.24
C GLU A 14 -15.08 -22.30 -12.80
N ALA A 15 -14.94 -23.21 -11.83
CA ALA A 15 -14.63 -22.88 -10.44
C ALA A 15 -13.26 -22.22 -10.34
N ILE A 16 -12.24 -22.79 -11.00
CA ILE A 16 -10.89 -22.21 -11.10
C ILE A 16 -10.94 -20.84 -11.79
N GLY A 17 -11.70 -20.68 -12.88
CA GLY A 17 -11.88 -19.41 -13.57
C GLY A 17 -12.60 -18.35 -12.74
N ARG A 18 -13.59 -18.73 -11.92
CA ARG A 18 -14.27 -17.83 -10.97
C ARG A 18 -13.35 -17.43 -9.82
N VAL A 19 -12.58 -18.38 -9.26
CA VAL A 19 -11.58 -18.10 -8.22
C VAL A 19 -10.47 -17.21 -8.76
N ARG A 20 -9.91 -17.50 -9.94
CA ARG A 20 -8.87 -16.68 -10.61
C ARG A 20 -9.35 -15.24 -10.85
N ARG A 21 -10.59 -15.05 -11.31
CA ARG A 21 -11.19 -13.71 -11.48
C ARG A 21 -11.40 -12.98 -10.15
N LYS A 22 -11.84 -13.67 -9.10
CA LYS A 22 -12.05 -13.08 -7.76
C LYS A 22 -10.73 -12.72 -7.09
N VAL A 23 -9.71 -13.57 -7.21
CA VAL A 23 -8.34 -13.35 -6.71
C VAL A 23 -7.66 -12.21 -7.48
N GLY A 24 -7.72 -12.21 -8.81
CA GLY A 24 -7.13 -11.15 -9.64
C GLY A 24 -7.77 -9.78 -9.39
N ARG A 25 -9.09 -9.71 -9.20
CA ARG A 25 -9.79 -8.48 -8.84
C ARG A 25 -9.40 -7.99 -7.44
N SER A 26 -9.25 -8.90 -6.45
CA SER A 26 -8.81 -8.55 -5.09
C SER A 26 -7.37 -8.01 -5.05
N ALA A 27 -6.45 -8.67 -5.76
CA ALA A 27 -5.05 -8.24 -5.87
C ALA A 27 -4.90 -6.86 -6.54
N THR A 28 -5.70 -6.58 -7.57
CA THR A 28 -5.69 -5.28 -8.25
C THR A 28 -6.14 -4.14 -7.33
N TRP A 29 -7.15 -4.37 -6.47
CA TRP A 29 -7.61 -3.36 -5.50
C TRP A 29 -6.58 -3.12 -4.40
N LEU A 30 -5.93 -4.17 -3.90
CA LEU A 30 -4.86 -4.03 -2.91
C LEU A 30 -3.66 -3.27 -3.49
N GLY A 31 -3.29 -3.57 -4.74
CA GLY A 31 -2.23 -2.85 -5.45
C GLY A 31 -2.50 -1.35 -5.55
N TRP A 32 -3.74 -0.98 -5.90
CA TRP A 32 -4.16 0.42 -5.92
C TRP A 32 -4.15 1.08 -4.53
N LEU A 33 -4.65 0.38 -3.51
CA LEU A 33 -4.67 0.89 -2.14
C LEU A 33 -3.24 1.21 -1.67
N LEU A 34 -2.28 0.33 -1.94
CA LEU A 34 -0.88 0.54 -1.59
C LEU A 34 -0.25 1.72 -2.35
N ILE A 35 -0.57 1.91 -3.64
CA ILE A 35 -0.12 3.08 -4.40
C ILE A 35 -0.69 4.38 -3.80
N VAL A 36 -1.99 4.39 -3.47
CA VAL A 36 -2.65 5.55 -2.84
C VAL A 36 -1.98 5.88 -1.51
N TRP A 37 -1.65 4.87 -0.70
CA TRP A 37 -0.91 5.05 0.55
C TRP A 37 0.48 5.63 0.34
N GLY A 38 1.23 5.15 -0.66
CA GLY A 38 2.55 5.70 -0.97
C GLY A 38 2.48 7.18 -1.37
N VAL A 39 1.54 7.53 -2.25
CA VAL A 39 1.32 8.92 -2.67
C VAL A 39 0.90 9.79 -1.48
N ALA A 40 -0.05 9.31 -0.67
CA ALA A 40 -0.47 10.02 0.52
C ALA A 40 0.67 10.18 1.54
N ALA A 41 1.54 9.18 1.70
CA ALA A 41 2.70 9.24 2.59
C ALA A 41 3.65 10.35 2.16
N PHE A 42 3.91 10.48 0.86
CA PHE A 42 4.74 11.54 0.32
C PHE A 42 4.17 12.93 0.68
N PHE A 43 2.88 13.17 0.42
CA PHE A 43 2.25 14.45 0.75
C PHE A 43 2.17 14.71 2.25
N TYR A 44 1.86 13.69 3.04
CA TYR A 44 1.84 13.75 4.50
C TYR A 44 3.20 14.21 5.04
N TRP A 45 4.29 13.55 4.65
CA TRP A 45 5.61 13.90 5.14
C TRP A 45 6.05 15.30 4.70
N ASN A 46 5.76 15.71 3.46
CA ASN A 46 6.03 17.08 3.03
C ASN A 46 5.25 18.12 3.86
N ALA A 47 3.99 17.85 4.17
CA ALA A 47 3.19 18.72 5.03
C ALA A 47 3.75 18.76 6.47
N MET A 48 4.25 17.65 6.99
CA MET A 48 4.86 17.59 8.32
C MET A 48 6.23 18.29 8.39
N TYR A 49 7.04 18.23 7.33
CA TYR A 49 8.35 18.87 7.30
C TYR A 49 8.29 20.37 7.02
N PHE A 50 7.38 20.80 6.15
CA PHE A 50 7.40 22.15 5.57
C PHE A 50 6.11 22.93 5.80
N GLY A 51 5.06 22.28 6.31
CA GLY A 51 3.79 22.93 6.55
C GLY A 51 3.80 23.79 7.81
N SER A 52 2.95 24.82 7.81
CA SER A 52 2.60 25.53 9.03
C SER A 52 1.83 24.62 10.00
N GLU A 53 1.79 24.96 11.29
CA GLU A 53 1.07 24.21 12.32
C GLU A 53 -0.37 23.79 11.93
N PRO A 54 -1.22 24.65 11.34
CA PRO A 54 -2.55 24.21 10.88
C PRO A 54 -2.49 23.18 9.75
N LEU A 55 -1.53 23.31 8.82
CA LEU A 55 -1.35 22.32 7.75
C LEU A 55 -0.86 20.97 8.30
N GLN A 56 0.05 20.99 9.27
CA GLN A 56 0.49 19.77 9.97
C GLN A 56 -0.67 19.09 10.69
N SER A 57 -1.52 19.86 11.38
CA SER A 57 -2.71 19.36 12.07
C SER A 57 -3.71 18.71 11.11
N ILE A 58 -3.98 19.37 9.97
CA ILE A 58 -4.84 18.83 8.91
C ILE A 58 -4.24 17.55 8.31
N ALA A 59 -2.94 17.55 8.02
CA ALA A 59 -2.24 16.38 7.49
C ALA A 59 -2.29 15.19 8.45
N GLY A 60 -2.08 15.44 9.75
CA GLY A 60 -2.24 14.44 10.81
C GLY A 60 -3.64 13.86 10.86
N ALA A 61 -4.68 14.70 10.85
CA ALA A 61 -6.07 14.25 10.86
C ALA A 61 -6.41 13.44 9.59
N ALA A 62 -6.02 13.93 8.42
CA ALA A 62 -6.24 13.24 7.15
C ALA A 62 -5.55 11.86 7.12
N TRP A 63 -4.34 11.76 7.68
CA TRP A 63 -3.60 10.51 7.79
C TRP A 63 -4.31 9.48 8.66
N VAL A 64 -4.83 9.90 9.82
CA VAL A 64 -5.61 9.04 10.71
C VAL A 64 -6.89 8.55 10.03
N VAL A 65 -7.64 9.45 9.38
CA VAL A 65 -8.86 9.09 8.65
C VAL A 65 -8.56 8.09 7.53
N MET A 66 -7.53 8.33 6.74
CA MET A 66 -7.12 7.43 5.67
C MET A 66 -6.72 6.05 6.23
N SER A 67 -6.03 6.02 7.36
CA SER A 67 -5.64 4.79 8.05
C SER A 67 -6.84 3.96 8.48
N LEU A 68 -7.82 4.61 9.12
CA LEU A 68 -9.06 3.97 9.57
C LEU A 68 -9.89 3.45 8.39
N VAL A 69 -10.08 4.27 7.35
CA VAL A 69 -10.83 3.85 6.15
C VAL A 69 -10.15 2.66 5.49
N SER A 70 -8.82 2.65 5.42
CA SER A 70 -8.07 1.53 4.84
C SER A 70 -8.19 0.26 5.66
N LEU A 71 -8.12 0.36 6.99
CA LEU A 71 -8.31 -0.78 7.90
C LEU A 71 -9.71 -1.39 7.72
N VAL A 72 -10.74 -0.53 7.72
CA VAL A 72 -12.13 -0.95 7.51
C VAL A 72 -12.31 -1.58 6.12
N PHE A 73 -11.74 -0.98 5.08
CA PHE A 73 -11.81 -1.50 3.72
C PHE A 73 -11.16 -2.88 3.59
N VAL A 74 -9.97 -3.05 4.17
CA VAL A 74 -9.23 -4.32 4.15
C VAL A 74 -9.96 -5.39 4.96
N TYR A 75 -10.52 -5.04 6.11
CA TYR A 75 -11.36 -5.92 6.93
C TYR A 75 -12.62 -6.37 6.17
N MET A 76 -13.38 -5.44 5.60
CA MET A 76 -14.60 -5.73 4.82
C MET A 76 -14.33 -6.60 3.59
N ARG A 77 -13.15 -6.47 2.97
CA ARG A 77 -12.78 -7.23 1.77
C ARG A 77 -12.12 -8.58 2.05
N GLY A 78 -11.85 -8.92 3.32
CA GLY A 78 -11.24 -10.20 3.70
C GLY A 78 -9.89 -10.45 3.04
N VAL A 79 -9.12 -9.39 2.75
CA VAL A 79 -7.93 -9.43 1.88
C VAL A 79 -6.81 -10.30 2.44
N TYR A 80 -6.76 -10.46 3.77
CA TYR A 80 -5.78 -11.31 4.46
C TYR A 80 -6.06 -12.82 4.37
N GLY A 81 -7.10 -13.25 3.64
CA GLY A 81 -7.69 -14.57 3.83
C GLY A 81 -7.09 -15.78 3.09
N ARG A 82 -6.26 -15.69 2.03
CA ARG A 82 -6.01 -16.93 1.25
C ARG A 82 -4.84 -17.07 0.26
N GLY A 83 -3.77 -16.26 0.29
CA GLY A 83 -2.69 -16.52 -0.68
C GLY A 83 -1.39 -15.74 -0.60
N SER A 84 -1.28 -14.68 0.22
CA SER A 84 0.01 -14.05 0.50
C SER A 84 0.66 -14.74 1.68
N SER A 85 1.92 -15.13 1.56
CA SER A 85 2.64 -15.73 2.69
C SER A 85 2.75 -14.70 3.82
N CYS A 86 2.55 -15.13 5.07
CA CYS A 86 2.67 -14.27 6.25
C CYS A 86 4.01 -13.49 6.25
N ARG A 87 5.06 -14.11 5.70
CA ARG A 87 6.39 -13.52 5.51
C ARG A 87 6.40 -12.30 4.58
N GLU A 88 5.67 -12.31 3.47
CA GLU A 88 5.60 -11.17 2.55
C GLU A 88 4.84 -10.00 3.17
N GLN A 89 3.72 -10.26 3.85
CA GLN A 89 2.95 -9.23 4.56
C GLN A 89 3.75 -8.61 5.70
N PHE A 90 4.48 -9.44 6.45
CA PHE A 90 5.37 -8.99 7.50
C PHE A 90 6.52 -8.15 6.95
N THR A 91 7.13 -8.56 5.84
CA THR A 91 8.21 -7.80 5.18
C THR A 91 7.69 -6.44 4.72
N VAL A 92 6.54 -6.38 4.05
CA VAL A 92 5.94 -5.10 3.60
C VAL A 92 5.68 -4.17 4.78
N THR A 93 5.05 -4.70 5.83
CA THR A 93 4.70 -3.93 7.03
C THR A 93 5.96 -3.42 7.74
N LEU A 94 6.96 -4.29 7.92
CA LEU A 94 8.21 -3.94 8.59
C LEU A 94 9.01 -2.91 7.78
N SER A 95 9.11 -3.09 6.45
CA SER A 95 9.74 -2.11 5.57
C SER A 95 9.07 -0.75 5.66
N TRP A 96 7.74 -0.73 5.63
CA TRP A 96 6.98 0.50 5.74
C TRP A 96 7.19 1.17 7.10
N LEU A 97 7.04 0.43 8.19
CA LEU A 97 7.29 0.94 9.56
C LEU A 97 8.71 1.47 9.72
N ALA A 98 9.72 0.76 9.21
CA ALA A 98 11.11 1.19 9.28
C ALA A 98 11.31 2.53 8.55
N THR A 99 10.73 2.68 7.36
CA THR A 99 10.83 3.94 6.60
C THR A 99 10.03 5.09 7.23
N MET A 100 8.87 4.81 7.84
CA MET A 100 8.11 5.81 8.62
C MET A 100 8.88 6.25 9.85
N PHE A 101 9.53 5.31 10.55
CA PHE A 101 10.36 5.63 11.71
C PHE A 101 11.58 6.46 11.32
N ALA A 102 12.24 6.12 10.20
CA ALA A 102 13.35 6.92 9.67
C ALA A 102 12.91 8.35 9.30
N ALA A 103 11.75 8.49 8.65
CA ALA A 103 11.18 9.80 8.31
C ALA A 103 10.80 10.61 9.56
N ALA A 104 10.24 9.97 10.58
CA ALA A 104 9.95 10.61 11.87
C ALA A 104 11.23 11.05 12.58
N ALA A 105 12.26 10.19 12.62
CA ALA A 105 13.55 10.52 13.20
C ALA A 105 14.22 11.68 12.46
N PHE A 106 14.10 11.74 11.13
CA PHE A 106 14.57 12.87 10.34
C PHE A 106 13.86 14.18 10.71
N ALA A 107 12.54 14.14 10.97
CA ALA A 107 11.78 15.31 11.41
C ALA A 107 12.34 15.90 12.72
N HIS A 108 12.77 15.05 13.65
CA HIS A 108 13.31 15.49 14.93
C HIS A 108 14.70 16.13 14.87
N VAL A 109 15.50 15.83 13.84
CA VAL A 109 16.84 16.40 13.67
C VAL A 109 16.85 17.59 12.70
N MET A 110 15.71 17.86 12.03
CA MET A 110 15.57 18.93 11.08
C MET A 110 15.49 20.29 11.80
N PRO A 111 16.34 21.27 11.47
CA PRO A 111 16.33 22.58 12.11
C PRO A 111 15.14 23.44 11.66
N GLU A 112 14.70 24.36 12.53
CA GLU A 112 13.54 25.25 12.30
C GLU A 112 13.71 26.22 11.11
N GLY A 113 14.95 26.44 10.65
CA GLY A 113 15.30 27.20 9.45
C GLY A 113 16.06 26.34 8.44
N PRO A 114 15.40 25.36 7.79
CA PRO A 114 16.08 24.38 6.95
C PRO A 114 16.68 25.04 5.70
N THR A 115 17.99 24.87 5.53
CA THR A 115 18.69 25.23 4.29
C THR A 115 18.28 24.29 3.14
N GLY A 116 18.67 24.62 1.90
CA GLY A 116 18.28 23.84 0.72
C GLY A 116 18.60 22.35 0.77
N TRP A 117 19.67 21.94 1.47
CA TRP A 117 20.03 20.53 1.62
C TRP A 117 19.13 19.78 2.61
N TRP A 118 18.63 20.45 3.65
CA TRP A 118 17.62 19.88 4.56
C TRP A 118 16.28 19.70 3.85
N ILE A 119 15.90 20.65 3.00
CA ILE A 119 14.70 20.54 2.16
C ILE A 119 14.82 19.34 1.22
N ALA A 120 15.94 19.23 0.50
CA ALA A 120 16.21 18.08 -0.35
C ALA A 120 16.20 16.76 0.43
N GLY A 121 16.77 16.75 1.65
CA GLY A 121 16.74 15.62 2.56
C GLY A 121 15.32 15.22 3.00
N GLY A 122 14.46 16.19 3.32
CA GLY A 122 13.07 15.94 3.69
C GLY A 122 12.25 15.36 2.54
N VAL A 123 12.44 15.88 1.32
CA VAL A 123 11.83 15.31 0.11
C VAL A 123 12.33 13.88 -0.14
N ALA A 124 13.63 13.64 0.00
CA ALA A 124 14.20 12.30 -0.15
C ALA A 124 13.66 11.33 0.92
N ALA A 125 13.55 11.76 2.17
CA ALA A 125 12.97 10.96 3.25
C ALA A 125 11.50 10.63 2.98
N ALA A 126 10.72 11.60 2.49
CA ALA A 126 9.32 11.38 2.09
C ALA A 126 9.20 10.36 0.95
N LEU A 127 10.10 10.42 -0.05
CA LEU A 127 10.16 9.43 -1.13
C LEU A 127 10.52 8.03 -0.62
N VAL A 128 11.51 7.93 0.28
CA VAL A 128 11.91 6.67 0.88
C VAL A 128 10.78 6.06 1.72
N ALA A 129 10.02 6.88 2.45
CA ALA A 129 8.83 6.44 3.18
C ALA A 129 7.70 5.95 2.26
N ALA A 130 7.54 6.57 1.09
CA ALA A 130 6.53 6.19 0.11
C ALA A 130 6.92 4.96 -0.73
N ALA A 131 8.22 4.69 -0.88
CA ALA A 131 8.76 3.73 -1.85
C ALA A 131 8.34 2.27 -1.58
N PRO A 132 8.41 1.71 -0.35
CA PRO A 132 8.04 0.33 -0.10
C PRO A 132 6.59 0.06 -0.51
N VAL A 133 5.66 0.91 -0.05
CA VAL A 133 4.23 0.72 -0.29
C VAL A 133 3.90 0.86 -1.77
N SER A 134 4.47 1.85 -2.44
CA SER A 134 4.31 2.06 -3.88
C SER A 134 4.84 0.89 -4.70
N TYR A 135 6.03 0.40 -4.36
CA TYR A 135 6.68 -0.73 -5.04
C TYR A 135 5.86 -2.02 -4.88
N PHE A 136 5.40 -2.33 -3.67
CA PHE A 136 4.55 -3.50 -3.43
C PHE A 136 3.18 -3.36 -4.10
N GLY A 137 2.63 -2.16 -4.14
CA GLY A 137 1.39 -1.87 -4.87
C GLY A 137 1.52 -2.10 -6.37
N TRP A 138 2.65 -1.71 -6.95
CA TRP A 138 2.97 -1.99 -8.35
C TRP A 138 3.16 -3.48 -8.62
N ARG A 139 3.89 -4.20 -7.75
CA ARG A 139 4.12 -5.66 -7.89
C ARG A 139 2.83 -6.48 -7.81
N LEU A 140 1.83 -6.02 -7.05
CA LEU A 140 0.55 -6.72 -6.86
C LEU A 140 -0.47 -6.45 -7.97
N ARG A 141 -0.19 -5.53 -8.89
CA ARG A 141 -1.03 -5.33 -10.08
C ARG A 141 -0.74 -6.44 -11.10
N PRO A 142 -1.75 -7.22 -11.51
CA PRO A 142 -1.56 -8.14 -12.63
C PRO A 142 -1.28 -7.32 -13.90
N TRP A 143 -0.16 -7.61 -14.58
CA TRP A 143 0.16 -7.00 -15.87
C TRP A 143 -0.97 -7.32 -16.86
N ALA A 144 -1.47 -6.30 -17.56
CA ALA A 144 -2.52 -6.43 -18.55
C ALA A 144 -2.13 -7.27 -19.79
N GLY A 145 -0.90 -7.81 -19.84
CA GLY A 145 -0.35 -8.60 -20.94
C GLY A 145 -0.41 -10.13 -20.78
N GLU A 146 -0.88 -10.67 -19.65
CA GLU A 146 -1.06 -12.12 -19.45
C GLU A 146 -2.55 -12.51 -19.33
N ARG A 147 -3.37 -12.02 -20.25
CA ARG A 147 -4.74 -12.51 -20.44
C ARG A 147 -4.82 -13.47 -21.60
#